data_AF-A0A4Y9S301-F1
#
_entry.id   AF-A0A4Y9S301-F1
#
_cell.length_a   1.000
_cell.length_b   1.000
_cell.length_c   1.000
_cell.angle_alpha   90.00
_cell.angle_beta   90.00
_cell.angle_gamma   90.00
#
_symmetry.space_group_name_H-M   'P 1'
#
loop_
_entity.id
_entity.type
_entity.pdbx_description
1 polymer ?
#
loop_
_entity_poly.entity_id
_entity_poly.type
_entity_poly.pdbx_seq_one_letter_code
_entity_poly.pdbx_strand_id
1 'polypeptide(L)'
;MHQLAAGGRRPAAISGEIGNRDDVVRMLDKLIGYYEKHEPSSPLPLLLLRARRLVPKSFLEIIEDMAPDGMHQIAVLRGPQDEPPPEY
;
A
#
# COMPACT_ATOMS: atom_id res chain seq x y z
N MET A 1 -16.04 -22.56 43.20
CA MET A 1 -15.43 -21.59 42.27
C MET A 1 -15.05 -22.31 40.99
N HIS A 2 -15.96 -22.41 40.01
CA HIS A 2 -15.64 -22.97 38.68
C HIS A 2 -15.35 -21.82 37.72
N GLN A 3 -14.14 -21.86 37.16
CA GLN A 3 -13.58 -20.88 36.25
C GLN A 3 -14.22 -21.01 34.86
N LEU A 4 -14.73 -19.89 34.32
CA LEU A 4 -15.25 -19.80 32.96
C LEU A 4 -14.07 -19.82 31.98
N ALA A 5 -14.05 -20.80 31.09
CA ALA A 5 -13.09 -20.86 30.00
C ALA A 5 -13.36 -19.69 29.02
N ALA A 6 -12.39 -18.79 28.87
CA ALA A 6 -12.41 -17.74 27.87
C ALA A 6 -12.29 -18.39 26.48
N GLY A 7 -13.38 -18.36 25.71
CA GLY A 7 -13.39 -18.75 24.30
C GLY A 7 -12.51 -17.80 23.50
N GLY A 8 -11.25 -18.18 23.27
CA GLY A 8 -10.35 -17.47 22.38
C GLY A 8 -10.92 -17.49 20.96
N ARG A 9 -11.45 -16.35 20.51
CA ARG A 9 -11.91 -16.16 19.13
C ARG A 9 -10.68 -16.35 18.24
N ARG A 10 -10.57 -17.49 17.56
CA ARG A 10 -9.54 -17.69 16.53
C ARG A 10 -9.67 -16.53 15.55
N PRO A 11 -8.58 -15.80 15.23
CA PRO A 11 -8.65 -14.74 14.25
C PRO A 11 -9.26 -15.32 12.98
N ALA A 12 -10.29 -14.64 12.46
CA ALA A 12 -10.99 -15.08 11.26
C ALA A 12 -9.94 -15.38 10.17
N ALA A 13 -10.08 -16.55 9.53
CA ALA A 13 -9.28 -16.90 8.37
C ALA A 13 -9.35 -15.75 7.35
N ILE A 14 -8.25 -15.50 6.64
CA ILE A 14 -8.22 -14.50 5.58
C ILE A 14 -9.28 -14.92 4.55
N SER A 15 -10.42 -14.23 4.53
CA SER A 15 -11.43 -14.35 3.48
C SER A 15 -10.78 -13.86 2.19
N GLY A 16 -10.61 -14.76 1.23
CA GLY A 16 -9.59 -14.68 0.17
C GLY A 16 -9.81 -13.64 -0.92
N GLU A 17 -10.78 -12.73 -0.79
CA GLU A 17 -11.04 -11.71 -1.80
C GLU A 17 -10.60 -10.33 -1.31
N ILE A 18 -9.85 -9.64 -2.17
CA ILE A 18 -9.47 -8.24 -2.00
C ILE A 18 -10.47 -7.41 -2.79
N GLY A 19 -11.41 -6.76 -2.12
CA GLY A 19 -12.46 -5.97 -2.76
C GLY A 19 -12.13 -4.48 -2.88
N ASN A 20 -11.20 -3.98 -2.07
CA ASN A 20 -10.86 -2.55 -2.02
C ASN A 20 -9.42 -2.31 -1.51
N ARG A 21 -8.99 -1.04 -1.51
CA ARG A 21 -7.65 -0.65 -1.03
C ARG A 21 -7.42 -0.95 0.45
N ASP A 22 -8.45 -0.87 1.29
CA ASP A 22 -8.30 -1.17 2.71
C ASP A 22 -8.06 -2.67 2.96
N ASP A 23 -8.62 -3.55 2.12
CA ASP A 23 -8.31 -4.98 2.12
C ASP A 23 -6.83 -5.21 1.82
N VAL A 24 -6.27 -4.49 0.85
CA VAL A 24 -4.83 -4.55 0.52
C VAL A 24 -3.98 -4.15 1.73
N VAL A 25 -4.31 -3.04 2.39
CA VAL A 25 -3.57 -2.59 3.58
C VAL A 25 -3.63 -3.65 4.69
N ARG A 26 -4.82 -4.17 4.98
CA ARG A 26 -5.00 -5.24 5.99
C ARG A 26 -4.19 -6.49 5.66
N MET A 27 -4.09 -6.84 4.38
CA MET A 27 -3.30 -8.00 3.96
C MET A 27 -1.80 -7.77 4.06
N LEU A 28 -1.32 -6.57 3.68
CA LEU A 28 0.07 -6.20 3.87
C LEU A 28 0.47 -6.19 5.36
N ASP A 29 -0.40 -5.70 6.24
CA ASP A 29 -0.17 -5.73 7.69
C ASP A 29 0.00 -7.17 8.24
N LYS A 30 -0.82 -8.10 7.74
CA LYS A 30 -0.68 -9.53 8.10
C LYS A 30 0.63 -10.13 7.60
N LEU A 31 1.05 -9.79 6.38
CA LEU A 31 2.32 -10.26 5.81
C LEU A 31 3.51 -9.70 6.60
N ILE A 32 3.51 -8.41 6.91
CA ILE A 32 4.55 -7.77 7.74
C ILE A 32 4.66 -8.49 9.08
N GLY A 33 3.54 -8.64 9.81
CA GLY A 33 3.55 -9.32 11.11
C GLY A 33 3.97 -10.79 11.05
N TYR A 34 3.72 -11.49 9.93
CA TYR A 34 4.24 -12.83 9.72
C TYR A 34 5.77 -12.84 9.65
N TYR A 35 6.36 -11.98 8.81
CA TYR A 35 7.81 -11.92 8.64
C TYR A 35 8.53 -11.42 9.89
N GLU A 36 7.99 -10.40 10.58
CA GLU A 36 8.55 -9.91 11.84
C GLU A 36 8.64 -11.02 12.91
N LYS A 37 7.68 -11.95 12.91
CA LYS A 37 7.63 -13.06 13.87
C LYS A 37 8.50 -14.26 13.48
N HIS A 38 8.50 -14.64 12.20
CA HIS A 38 9.09 -15.91 11.76
C HIS A 38 10.45 -15.73 11.07
N GLU A 39 10.73 -14.56 10.50
CA GLU A 39 11.95 -14.26 9.76
C GLU A 39 12.43 -12.82 10.04
N PRO A 40 12.81 -12.48 11.29
CA PRO A 40 13.13 -11.10 11.67
C PRO A 40 14.33 -10.51 10.93
N SER A 41 15.23 -11.35 10.42
CA SER A 41 16.38 -10.93 9.59
C SER A 41 16.03 -10.75 8.11
N SER A 42 14.79 -11.02 7.71
CA SER A 42 14.35 -10.87 6.33
C SER A 42 14.30 -9.38 5.94
N PRO A 43 14.68 -9.00 4.71
CA PRO A 43 14.49 -7.65 4.20
C PRO A 43 13.02 -7.36 3.82
N LEU A 44 12.15 -8.37 3.79
CA LEU A 44 10.78 -8.25 3.30
C LEU A 44 9.89 -7.30 4.11
N PRO A 45 9.90 -7.28 5.46
CA PRO A 45 9.13 -6.31 6.24
C PRO A 45 9.36 -4.86 5.79
N LEU A 46 10.61 -4.48 5.52
CA LEU A 46 10.95 -3.13 5.08
C LEU A 46 10.31 -2.79 3.72
N LEU A 47 10.37 -3.73 2.77
CA LEU A 47 9.81 -3.55 1.42
C LEU A 47 8.28 -3.53 1.46
N LEU A 48 7.67 -4.39 2.27
CA LEU A 48 6.22 -4.46 2.46
C LEU A 48 5.68 -3.21 3.16
N LEU A 49 6.40 -2.66 4.14
CA LEU A 49 6.06 -1.38 4.77
C LEU A 49 6.07 -0.24 3.74
N ARG A 50 7.03 -0.24 2.80
CA ARG A 50 7.05 0.73 1.71
C ARG A 50 5.84 0.54 0.80
N ALA A 51 5.57 -0.68 0.32
CA ALA A 51 4.42 -0.98 -0.51
C ALA A 51 3.09 -0.56 0.15
N ARG A 52 2.94 -0.85 1.45
CA ARG A 52 1.77 -0.46 2.25
C ARG A 52 1.53 1.05 2.25
N ARG A 53 2.58 1.87 2.37
CA ARG A 53 2.48 3.34 2.36
C ARG A 53 2.05 3.90 1.00
N LEU A 54 2.26 3.15 -0.09
CA LEU A 54 1.90 3.56 -1.45
C LEU A 54 0.43 3.25 -1.78
N VAL A 55 -0.20 2.27 -1.14
CA VAL A 55 -1.58 1.85 -1.40
C VAL A 55 -2.61 3.00 -1.42
N PRO A 56 -2.61 3.95 -0.46
CA PRO A 56 -3.60 5.03 -0.50
C PRO A 56 -3.27 6.12 -1.52
N LYS A 57 -2.04 6.18 -2.02
CA LYS A 57 -1.55 7.27 -2.87
C LYS A 57 -2.11 7.17 -4.30
N SER A 58 -2.24 8.33 -4.94
CA SER A 58 -2.43 8.46 -6.38
C SER A 58 -1.12 8.21 -7.12
N PHE A 59 -1.20 7.99 -8.44
CA PHE A 59 -0.02 7.78 -9.27
C PHE A 59 1.01 8.91 -9.15
N LEU A 60 0.57 10.18 -9.12
CA LEU A 60 1.49 11.32 -8.98
C LEU A 60 2.19 11.33 -7.63
N GLU A 61 1.46 11.12 -6.53
CA GLU A 61 2.04 11.05 -5.19
C GLU A 61 3.02 9.88 -5.04
N ILE A 62 2.84 8.79 -5.80
CA ILE A 62 3.80 7.67 -5.86
C ILE A 62 5.08 8.09 -6.59
N ILE A 63 4.96 8.76 -7.75
CA ILE A 63 6.12 9.22 -8.52
C ILE A 63 6.91 10.28 -7.73
N GLU A 64 6.25 11.23 -7.08
CA GLU A 64 6.92 12.19 -6.19
C GLU A 64 7.70 11.49 -5.05
N ASP A 65 7.15 10.43 -4.48
CA ASP A 65 7.77 9.70 -3.36
C ASP A 65 8.90 8.73 -3.80
N MET A 66 8.87 8.24 -5.04
CA MET A 66 9.79 7.20 -5.51
C MET A 66 10.86 7.72 -6.48
N ALA A 67 10.52 8.68 -7.34
CA ALA A 67 11.38 9.18 -8.39
C ALA A 67 11.08 10.66 -8.65
N PRO A 68 11.56 11.58 -7.78
CA PRO A 68 11.32 13.01 -7.93
C PRO A 68 11.73 13.54 -9.31
N ASP A 69 12.84 13.04 -9.86
CA ASP A 69 13.34 13.42 -11.19
C ASP A 69 12.42 12.93 -12.33
N GLY A 70 11.59 11.92 -12.07
CA GLY A 70 10.57 11.41 -13.01
C GLY A 70 9.40 12.38 -13.20
N MET A 71 9.21 13.34 -12.29
CA MET A 71 8.14 14.34 -12.41
C MET A 71 8.33 15.23 -13.64
N HIS A 72 9.57 15.51 -14.04
CA HIS A 72 9.85 16.26 -15.26
C HIS A 72 9.33 15.54 -16.52
N GLN A 73 9.45 14.21 -16.57
CA GLN A 73 8.96 13.41 -17.69
C GLN A 73 7.43 13.38 -17.74
N ILE A 74 6.76 13.36 -16.58
CA ILE A 74 5.30 13.46 -16.51
C ILE A 74 4.80 14.82 -17.01
N ALA A 75 5.49 15.91 -16.68
CA ALA A 75 5.14 17.23 -17.15
C ALA A 75 5.18 17.33 -18.68
N VAL A 76 6.19 16.72 -19.32
CA VAL A 76 6.28 16.64 -20.79
C VAL A 76 5.12 15.83 -21.39
N LEU A 77 4.76 14.68 -20.78
CA LEU A 77 3.65 13.84 -21.25
C LEU A 77 2.26 14.49 -21.11
N ARG A 78 2.07 15.36 -20.12
CA ARG A 78 0.80 16.07 -19.91
C ARG A 78 0.52 17.15 -20.97
N GLY A 79 1.51 17.50 -21.79
CA GLY A 79 1.44 18.63 -22.72
C GLY A 79 1.59 19.99 -22.01
N PRO A 80 1.90 21.05 -22.75
CA PRO A 80 1.95 22.41 -22.20
C PRO A 80 0.58 22.79 -21.62
N GLN A 81 0.55 23.30 -20.39
CA GLN A 81 -0.67 23.84 -19.77
C GLN A 81 -1.16 25.14 -20.46
N ASP A 82 -0.31 25.74 -21.31
CA ASP A 82 -0.49 27.08 -21.88
C ASP A 82 -0.78 27.08 -23.39
N GLU A 83 -1.25 25.99 -23.98
CA GLU A 83 -1.67 26.04 -25.38
C GLU A 83 -2.98 26.85 -25.49
N PRO A 84 -2.96 28.07 -26.07
CA PRO A 84 -4.18 28.82 -26.26
C PRO A 84 -5.09 28.01 -27.19
N PRO A 85 -6.41 28.00 -26.94
CA PRO A 85 -7.34 27.27 -27.80
C PRO A 85 -7.17 27.75 -29.25
N PRO A 86 -7.27 26.85 -30.24
CA PRO A 86 -7.12 27.24 -31.64
C PRO A 86 -8.16 28.31 -31.99
N GLU A 87 -7.69 29.44 -32.53
CA GLU A 87 -8.56 30.43 -33.14
C GLU A 87 -9.09 29.85 -34.47
N TYR A 88 -10.40 29.61 -34.53
CA TYR A 88 -11.13 29.18 -35.74
C TYR A 88 -11.78 30.37 -36.43
#